data_AF-A0A1F8PIU1-F1
#
_entry.id   AF-A0A1F8PIU1-F1
#
_cell.length_a   1.000
_cell.length_b   1.000
_cell.length_c   1.000
_cell.angle_alpha   90.00
_cell.angle_beta   90.00
_cell.angle_gamma   90.00
#
_symmetry.space_group_name_H-M   'P 1'
#
loop_
_entity.id
_entity.type
_entity.pdbx_description
1 polymer ?
#
loop_
_entity_poly.entity_id
_entity_poly.type
_entity_poly.pdbx_seq_one_letter_code
_entity_poly.pdbx_strand_id
1 'polypeptide(L)'
;MKRARITEELAYGSALDRLTGSDKPAVSPESNADVVPAEPPGAALIKLSVFLHREEDAYLENLASTAKFSGGKKLSKTKLVESMVRAFRRTNLDVRGVDNDEELLNRVIAQLRL
;
A
#
# COMPACT_ATOMS: atom_id res chain seq x y z
N MET A 1 -21.59 -28.95 44.88
CA MET A 1 -22.33 -27.71 45.20
C MET A 1 -21.33 -26.56 45.18
N LYS A 2 -21.42 -25.66 44.19
CA LYS A 2 -22.01 -24.29 44.22
C LYS A 2 -21.01 -23.19 44.68
N ARG A 3 -20.51 -22.47 43.66
CA ARG A 3 -20.07 -21.05 43.53
C ARG A 3 -19.68 -20.26 44.79
N ALA A 4 -18.52 -19.60 44.72
CA ALA A 4 -18.34 -18.23 45.21
C ALA A 4 -17.71 -17.37 44.10
N ARG A 5 -18.44 -16.35 43.66
CA ARG A 5 -17.94 -15.24 42.83
C ARG A 5 -17.20 -14.30 43.77
N ILE A 6 -15.92 -14.04 43.53
CA ILE A 6 -15.22 -12.91 44.14
C ILE A 6 -15.21 -11.80 43.09
N THR A 7 -16.13 -10.87 43.25
CA THR A 7 -16.07 -9.52 42.66
C THR A 7 -15.39 -8.58 43.66
N GLU A 8 -15.07 -7.37 43.19
CA GLU A 8 -14.35 -6.29 43.87
C GLU A 8 -12.83 -6.54 43.77
N GLU A 9 -12.08 -5.93 42.85
CA GLU A 9 -11.58 -4.54 42.90
C GLU A 9 -10.96 -4.10 44.25
N LEU A 10 -11.04 -4.97 45.26
CA LEU A 10 -10.31 -5.05 46.53
C LEU A 10 -8.89 -5.62 46.35
N ALA A 11 -8.41 -5.75 45.11
CA ALA A 11 -6.99 -5.83 44.79
C ALA A 11 -6.42 -4.42 44.57
N TYR A 12 -6.82 -3.48 45.45
CA TYR A 12 -6.15 -2.26 45.91
C TYR A 12 -4.74 -2.04 45.35
N GLY A 13 -4.66 -1.84 44.03
CA GLY A 13 -3.48 -1.56 43.24
C GLY A 13 -2.92 -0.17 43.48
N SER A 14 -3.08 0.38 44.68
CA SER A 14 -2.49 1.65 45.07
C SER A 14 -2.08 1.73 46.55
N ALA A 15 -2.25 0.65 47.32
CA ALA A 15 -1.95 0.67 48.75
C ALA A 15 -0.51 0.22 49.05
N LEU A 16 0.00 -0.83 48.39
CA LEU A 16 1.29 -1.42 48.76
C LEU A 16 2.48 -0.73 48.09
N ASP A 17 2.28 -0.17 46.89
CA ASP A 17 3.29 0.60 46.14
C ASP A 17 3.67 1.92 46.85
N ARG A 18 2.81 2.38 47.77
CA ARG A 18 3.03 3.59 48.58
C ARG A 18 3.77 3.34 49.90
N LEU A 19 3.99 2.08 50.31
CA LEU A 19 4.47 1.74 51.66
C LEU A 19 5.96 1.39 51.74
N THR A 20 6.66 1.14 50.63
CA THR A 20 8.06 0.66 50.66
C THR A 20 9.03 1.50 49.83
N GLY A 21 8.79 2.82 49.73
CA GLY A 21 9.61 3.72 48.92
C GLY A 21 11.13 3.52 49.08
N SER A 22 11.81 3.32 47.93
CA SER A 22 13.24 3.45 47.57
C SER A 22 13.48 2.45 46.42
N ASP A 23 14.04 2.72 45.25
CA ASP A 23 15.01 3.72 44.80
C ASP A 23 15.08 3.64 43.25
N LYS A 24 14.98 4.80 42.54
CA LYS A 24 15.74 5.31 41.34
C LYS A 24 16.19 4.36 40.17
N PRO A 25 16.56 4.80 38.91
CA PRO A 25 16.66 6.14 38.26
C PRO A 25 15.78 6.33 37.00
N ALA A 26 15.28 7.54 36.68
CA ALA A 26 15.91 8.66 35.94
C ALA A 26 16.18 8.42 34.43
N VAL A 27 15.35 9.04 33.58
CA VAL A 27 15.79 9.78 32.37
C VAL A 27 14.83 10.96 32.17
N SER A 28 15.39 12.17 32.15
CA SER A 28 14.74 13.44 31.81
C SER A 28 15.33 13.95 30.46
N PRO A 29 14.97 15.16 30.01
CA PRO A 29 14.12 15.47 28.86
C PRO A 29 14.91 15.94 27.61
N GLU A 30 14.29 16.01 26.42
CA GLU A 30 14.58 16.97 25.32
C GLU A 30 13.69 16.63 24.10
N SER A 31 12.73 17.49 23.77
CA SER A 31 12.80 18.45 22.65
C SER A 31 12.95 17.79 21.27
N ASN A 32 11.88 17.78 20.48
CA ASN A 32 11.88 18.49 19.19
C ASN A 32 10.47 18.60 18.61
N ALA A 33 10.18 19.82 18.17
CA ALA A 33 9.13 20.11 17.23
C ALA A 33 9.32 19.28 15.97
N ASP A 34 8.28 18.58 15.56
CA ASP A 34 7.97 18.36 14.14
C ASP A 34 6.46 18.16 14.04
N VAL A 35 5.76 19.25 13.76
CA VAL A 35 4.44 19.19 13.14
C VAL A 35 4.69 18.62 11.75
N VAL A 36 4.62 17.29 11.63
CA VAL A 36 4.63 16.62 10.34
C VAL A 36 3.41 17.15 9.58
N PRO A 37 3.59 17.80 8.41
CA PRO A 37 2.46 18.16 7.57
C PRO A 37 1.72 16.88 7.24
N ALA A 38 0.41 16.82 7.55
CA ALA A 38 -0.41 15.68 7.22
C ALA A 38 -0.23 15.33 5.74
N GLU A 39 0.36 14.16 5.47
CA GLU A 39 0.45 13.62 4.13
C GLU A 39 -0.98 13.60 3.55
N PRO A 40 -1.17 14.00 2.27
CA PRO A 40 -2.46 13.84 1.62
C PRO A 40 -2.87 12.37 1.79
N PRO A 41 -4.15 12.09 2.10
CA PRO A 41 -4.60 10.75 2.52
C PRO A 41 -4.01 9.72 1.56
N GLY A 42 -3.04 8.95 2.07
CA GLY A 42 -2.25 8.04 1.26
C GLY A 42 -3.23 7.15 0.52
N ALA A 43 -3.29 7.31 -0.81
CA ALA A 43 -4.21 6.56 -1.63
C ALA A 43 -4.03 5.08 -1.30
N ALA A 44 -5.08 4.47 -0.74
CA ALA A 44 -5.00 3.10 -0.27
C ALA A 44 -4.50 2.20 -1.42
N LEU A 45 -3.35 1.57 -1.22
CA LEU A 45 -2.78 0.67 -2.22
C LEU A 45 -3.59 -0.61 -2.24
N ILE A 46 -4.29 -0.87 -3.36
CA ILE A 46 -5.05 -2.09 -3.56
C ILE A 46 -4.16 -3.10 -4.29
N LYS A 47 -3.98 -4.27 -3.69
CA LYS A 47 -3.33 -5.40 -4.37
C LYS A 47 -4.34 -6.08 -5.29
N LEU A 48 -4.05 -6.07 -6.59
CA LEU A 48 -4.86 -6.70 -7.62
C LEU A 48 -4.13 -7.92 -8.19
N SER A 49 -4.79 -9.07 -8.23
CA SER A 49 -4.29 -10.28 -8.89
C SER A 49 -4.95 -10.40 -10.25
N VAL A 50 -4.14 -10.52 -11.30
CA VAL A 50 -4.61 -10.72 -12.68
C VAL A 50 -4.04 -12.01 -13.24
N PHE A 51 -4.79 -12.61 -14.15
CA PHE A 51 -4.33 -13.71 -14.96
C PHE A 51 -3.83 -13.15 -16.29
N LEU A 52 -2.60 -13.51 -16.64
CA LEU A 52 -1.99 -13.18 -17.92
C LEU A 52 -1.53 -14.49 -18.56
N HIS A 53 -1.57 -14.53 -19.88
CA HIS A 53 -0.94 -15.61 -20.62
C HIS A 53 0.58 -15.54 -20.45
N ARG A 54 1.24 -16.69 -20.63
CA ARG A 54 2.70 -16.79 -20.49
C ARG A 54 3.45 -15.82 -21.42
N GLU A 55 2.91 -15.58 -22.61
CA GLU A 55 3.48 -14.67 -23.60
C GLU A 55 3.40 -13.20 -23.16
N GLU A 56 2.28 -12.80 -22.55
CA GLU A 56 2.06 -11.45 -22.03
C GLU A 56 2.95 -11.16 -20.81
N ASP A 57 3.09 -12.13 -19.90
CA ASP A 57 4.00 -12.01 -18.76
C ASP A 57 5.47 -11.89 -19.22
N ALA A 58 5.85 -12.68 -20.22
CA ALA A 58 7.18 -12.61 -20.83
C ALA A 58 7.41 -11.25 -21.53
N TYR A 59 6.40 -10.71 -22.20
CA TYR A 59 6.46 -9.38 -22.80
C TYR A 59 6.73 -8.30 -21.74
N LEU A 60 6.04 -8.36 -20.59
CA LEU A 60 6.28 -7.42 -19.48
C LEU A 60 7.69 -7.55 -18.88
N GLU A 61 8.23 -8.77 -18.71
CA GLU A 61 9.63 -8.96 -18.28
C GLU A 61 10.64 -8.42 -19.29
N ASN A 62 10.38 -8.61 -20.59
CA ASN A 62 11.25 -8.13 -21.65
C ASN A 62 11.26 -6.60 -21.66
N LEU A 63 10.11 -5.93 -21.56
CA LEU A 63 10.03 -4.48 -21.42
C LEU A 63 10.81 -3.96 -20.20
N ALA A 64 10.64 -4.61 -19.04
CA ALA A 64 11.38 -4.27 -17.83
C ALA A 64 12.90 -4.42 -18.01
N SER A 65 13.33 -5.46 -18.72
CA SER A 65 14.74 -5.76 -18.98
C SER A 65 15.35 -4.78 -19.99
N THR A 66 14.62 -4.43 -21.06
CA THR A 66 15.03 -3.39 -22.02
C THR A 66 15.16 -2.02 -21.37
N ALA A 67 14.27 -1.67 -20.43
CA ALA A 67 14.40 -0.46 -19.64
C ALA A 67 15.66 -0.45 -18.77
N LYS A 68 16.08 -1.60 -18.21
CA LYS A 68 17.36 -1.73 -17.49
C LYS A 68 18.54 -1.51 -18.42
N PHE A 69 18.49 -2.09 -19.62
CA PHE A 69 19.58 -1.99 -20.58
C PHE A 69 19.76 -0.56 -21.11
N SER A 70 18.66 0.13 -21.40
CA SER A 70 18.68 1.50 -21.93
C SER A 70 18.85 2.58 -20.84
N GLY A 71 18.20 2.43 -19.69
CA GLY A 71 18.13 3.45 -18.63
C GLY A 71 18.85 3.10 -17.34
N GLY A 72 19.60 1.99 -17.28
CA GLY A 72 20.41 1.58 -16.11
C GLY A 72 19.61 1.02 -14.93
N LYS A 73 18.27 1.08 -14.93
CA LYS A 73 17.41 0.60 -13.85
C LYS A 73 16.27 -0.28 -14.36
N LYS A 74 16.11 -1.47 -13.76
CA LYS A 74 15.00 -2.37 -14.07
C LYS A 74 13.69 -1.79 -13.53
N LEU A 75 12.69 -1.64 -14.39
CA LEU A 75 11.33 -1.30 -13.97
C LEU A 75 10.62 -2.55 -13.46
N SER A 76 9.82 -2.43 -12.39
CA SER A 76 8.99 -3.54 -11.94
C SER A 76 7.76 -3.70 -12.84
N LYS A 77 7.25 -4.93 -12.98
CA LYS A 77 5.98 -5.21 -13.66
C LYS A 77 4.85 -4.34 -13.13
N THR A 78 4.77 -4.18 -11.80
CA THR A 78 3.79 -3.30 -11.15
C THR A 78 3.90 -1.86 -11.63
N LYS A 79 5.13 -1.32 -11.78
CA LYS A 79 5.33 0.06 -12.27
C LYS A 79 4.93 0.23 -13.73
N LEU A 80 5.14 -0.78 -14.56
CA LEU A 80 4.70 -0.77 -15.96
C LEU A 80 3.17 -0.72 -16.04
N VAL A 81 2.48 -1.64 -15.33
CA VAL A 81 1.00 -1.67 -15.28
C VAL A 81 0.44 -0.38 -14.69
N GLU A 82 1.03 0.14 -13.61
CA GLU A 82 0.65 1.42 -13.02
C GLU A 82 0.77 2.58 -14.03
N SER A 83 1.83 2.58 -14.83
CA SER A 83 2.06 3.61 -15.86
C SER A 83 1.05 3.50 -17.00
N MET A 84 0.67 2.28 -17.40
CA MET A 84 -0.39 2.04 -18.39
C MET A 84 -1.73 2.57 -17.90
N VAL A 85 -2.13 2.26 -16.66
CA VAL A 85 -3.38 2.76 -16.06
C VAL A 85 -3.37 4.29 -15.97
N ARG A 86 -2.24 4.89 -15.56
CA ARG A 86 -2.08 6.35 -15.53
C ARG A 86 -2.20 6.96 -16.93
N ALA A 87 -1.69 6.30 -17.97
CA ALA A 87 -1.82 6.73 -19.36
C ALA A 87 -3.28 6.71 -19.80
N PHE A 88 -4.00 5.61 -19.59
CA PHE A 88 -5.43 5.49 -19.93
C PHE A 88 -6.30 6.52 -19.20
N ARG A 89 -5.97 6.84 -17.95
CA ARG A 89 -6.66 7.90 -17.20
C ARG A 89 -6.41 9.29 -17.79
N ARG A 90 -5.23 9.55 -18.36
CA ARG A 90 -4.91 10.83 -19.00
C ARG A 90 -5.53 10.95 -20.39
N THR A 91 -5.59 9.86 -21.13
CA THR A 91 -6.11 9.84 -22.50
C THR A 91 -7.62 9.64 -22.56
N ASN A 92 -8.31 9.45 -21.42
CA ASN A 92 -9.75 9.22 -21.33
C ASN A 92 -10.23 8.12 -22.30
N LEU A 93 -9.61 6.93 -22.21
CA LEU A 93 -9.96 5.78 -23.04
C LEU A 93 -11.47 5.49 -22.99
N ASP A 94 -12.14 5.56 -24.15
CA ASP A 94 -13.58 5.32 -24.25
C ASP A 94 -13.89 3.83 -24.49
N VAL A 95 -14.43 3.19 -23.47
CA VAL A 95 -14.85 1.77 -23.49
C VAL A 95 -16.36 1.60 -23.67
N ARG A 96 -17.11 2.69 -23.91
CA ARG A 96 -18.57 2.60 -24.06
C ARG A 96 -18.92 1.81 -25.32
N GLY A 97 -19.81 0.83 -25.16
CA GLY A 97 -20.30 -0.01 -26.25
C GLY A 97 -19.30 -1.03 -26.79
N VAL A 98 -18.18 -1.28 -26.08
CA VAL A 98 -17.28 -2.39 -26.42
C VAL A 98 -17.93 -3.71 -26.01
N ASP A 99 -18.08 -4.65 -26.93
CA ASP A 99 -18.70 -5.95 -26.69
C ASP A 99 -17.71 -7.12 -26.70
N ASN A 100 -16.52 -6.93 -27.25
CA ASN A 100 -15.51 -7.97 -27.43
C ASN A 100 -14.07 -7.47 -27.17
N ASP A 101 -13.18 -8.42 -26.93
CA ASP A 101 -11.78 -8.14 -26.56
C ASP A 101 -10.97 -7.53 -27.71
N GLU A 102 -11.27 -7.89 -28.96
CA GLU A 102 -10.58 -7.35 -30.14
C GLU A 102 -10.90 -5.87 -30.37
N GLU A 103 -12.16 -5.48 -30.16
CA GLU A 103 -12.61 -4.10 -30.25
C GLU A 103 -11.97 -3.26 -29.16
N LEU A 104 -11.89 -3.79 -27.92
CA LEU A 104 -11.16 -3.14 -26.84
C LEU A 104 -9.70 -2.88 -27.24
N LEU A 105 -9.02 -3.91 -27.74
CA LEU A 105 -7.63 -3.83 -28.17
C LEU A 105 -7.45 -2.78 -29.28
N ASN A 106 -8.32 -2.79 -30.29
CA ASN A 106 -8.29 -1.83 -31.39
C ASN A 106 -8.44 -0.38 -30.90
N ARG A 107 -9.36 -0.12 -29.96
CA ARG A 107 -9.52 1.21 -29.36
C ARG A 107 -8.30 1.64 -28.54
N VAL A 108 -7.72 0.73 -27.76
CA VAL A 108 -6.48 0.99 -27.02
C VAL A 108 -5.34 1.35 -27.97
N ILE A 109 -5.16 0.59 -29.05
CA ILE A 109 -4.13 0.85 -30.07
C ILE A 109 -4.36 2.19 -30.76
N ALA A 110 -5.59 2.51 -31.13
CA ALA A 110 -5.94 3.79 -31.73
C ALA A 110 -5.55 4.96 -30.82
N GLN A 111 -5.79 4.83 -29.50
CA GLN A 111 -5.46 5.85 -28.52
C GLN A 111 -3.95 6.05 -28.31
N LEU A 112 -3.15 5.01 -28.51
CA LEU A 112 -1.68 5.06 -28.36
C LEU A 112 -0.95 5.63 -29.59
N ARG A 113 -1.63 5.74 -30.73
CA ARG A 113 -1.06 6.27 -31.98
C ARG A 113 -1.28 7.78 -32.16
N LEU A 114 -2.06 8.41 -31.29
CA LEU A 114 -2.28 9.86 -31.22
C LEU A 114 -1.09 10.56 -30.58
#